data_AF-A0A453CMW4-F1
#
_entry.id   AF-A0A453CMW4-F1
#
_cell.length_a   1.000
_cell.length_b   1.000
_cell.length_c   1.000
_cell.angle_alpha   90.00
_cell.angle_beta   90.00
_cell.angle_gamma   90.00
#
_symmetry.space_group_name_H-M   'P 1'
#
loop_
_entity.id
_entity.type
_entity.pdbx_description
1 polymer ?
#
loop_
_entity_poly.entity_id
_entity_poly.type
_entity_poly.pdbx_seq_one_letter_code
_entity_poly.pdbx_strand_id
1 'polypeptide(L)'
;MNGSWLKGLTGLTLLLPLIVILIVLLILLMLHTYLALTNQTTYEIARRKRISYLRGVPRKVHPFSKGICRNLYDLCLSRQKGYVLEAVPPLDELEARARPYTCRDVICCRCC
;
A
#
# COMPACT_ATOMS: atom_id res chain seq x y z
N MET A 1 -37.16 -33.11 21.48
CA MET A 1 -35.77 -32.71 21.18
C MET A 1 -35.86 -31.52 20.24
N ASN A 2 -35.89 -30.32 20.82
CA ASN A 2 -36.58 -29.17 20.25
C ASN A 2 -35.62 -28.31 19.40
N GLY A 3 -36.12 -27.58 18.42
CA GLY A 3 -35.39 -26.94 17.31
C GLY A 3 -34.32 -25.88 17.62
N SER A 4 -33.81 -25.82 18.85
CA SER A 4 -32.68 -24.98 19.26
C SER A 4 -31.36 -25.40 18.60
N TRP A 5 -31.13 -26.70 18.40
CA TRP A 5 -29.92 -27.19 17.73
C TRP A 5 -29.86 -26.80 16.24
N LEU A 6 -31.01 -26.84 15.56
CA LEU A 6 -31.13 -26.43 14.17
C LEU A 6 -30.84 -24.93 13.99
N LYS A 7 -31.35 -24.07 14.89
CA LYS A 7 -31.05 -22.63 14.90
C LYS A 7 -29.56 -22.34 15.07
N GLY A 8 -28.89 -23.10 15.96
CA GLY A 8 -27.44 -22.99 16.16
C GLY A 8 -26.65 -23.40 14.92
N LEU A 9 -27.04 -24.49 14.26
CA LEU A 9 -26.42 -24.96 13.02
C LEU A 9 -26.60 -23.94 11.89
N THR A 10 -27.80 -23.39 11.72
CA THR A 10 -28.08 -22.33 10.74
C THR A 10 -27.27 -21.06 11.03
N GLY A 11 -27.17 -20.64 12.30
CA GLY A 11 -26.35 -19.51 12.73
C GLY A 11 -24.86 -19.71 12.39
N LEU A 12 -24.32 -20.90 12.69
CA LEU A 12 -22.93 -21.24 12.38
C LEU A 12 -22.65 -21.24 10.87
N THR A 13 -23.57 -21.80 10.07
CA THR A 13 -23.44 -21.84 8.60
C THR A 13 -23.43 -20.45 7.96
N LEU A 14 -24.07 -19.46 8.57
CA LEU A 14 -24.04 -18.06 8.11
C LEU A 14 -22.84 -17.29 8.67
N LEU A 15 -22.47 -17.55 9.92
CA LEU A 15 -21.40 -16.83 10.61
C LEU A 15 -20.01 -17.18 10.06
N LEU A 16 -19.76 -18.45 9.77
CA LEU A 16 -18.46 -18.91 9.26
C LEU A 16 -18.05 -18.21 7.94
N PRO A 17 -18.87 -18.19 6.87
CA PRO A 17 -18.51 -17.48 5.65
C PRO A 17 -18.40 -15.96 5.87
N LEU A 18 -19.21 -15.37 6.76
CA LEU A 18 -19.09 -13.95 7.09
C LEU A 18 -17.73 -13.62 7.72
N ILE A 19 -17.25 -14.47 8.64
CA ILE A 19 -15.91 -14.33 9.24
C ILE A 19 -14.83 -14.47 8.16
N VAL A 20 -14.94 -15.46 7.27
CA VAL A 20 -13.97 -15.64 6.17
C VAL A 20 -13.94 -14.42 5.24
N ILE A 21 -15.10 -13.90 4.86
CA ILE A 21 -15.22 -12.68 4.06
C ILE A 21 -14.58 -11.50 4.79
N LEU A 22 -14.86 -11.33 6.08
CA LEU A 22 -14.26 -10.28 6.89
C LEU A 22 -12.72 -10.37 6.90
N ILE A 23 -12.16 -11.57 7.08
CA ILE A 23 -10.71 -11.79 7.05
C ILE A 23 -10.12 -11.37 5.70
N VAL A 24 -10.74 -11.79 4.58
CA VAL A 24 -10.29 -11.41 3.23
C VAL A 24 -10.34 -9.90 3.04
N LEU A 25 -11.42 -9.25 3.48
CA LEU A 25 -11.56 -7.79 3.40
C LEU A 25 -10.51 -7.06 4.24
N LEU A 26 -10.17 -7.57 5.42
CA LEU A 26 -9.12 -6.99 6.27
C LEU A 26 -7.75 -7.09 5.62
N ILE A 27 -7.39 -8.25 5.06
CA ILE A 27 -6.12 -8.42 4.34
C ILE A 27 -6.06 -7.46 3.14
N LEU A 28 -7.15 -7.36 2.39
CA LEU A 28 -7.26 -6.47 1.24
C LEU A 28 -7.12 -5.00 1.66
N LEU A 29 -7.78 -4.60 2.75
CA LEU A 29 -7.69 -3.26 3.31
C LEU A 29 -6.24 -2.93 3.69
N MET A 30 -5.56 -3.82 4.42
CA MET A 30 -4.17 -3.63 4.81
C MET A 30 -3.25 -3.49 3.60
N LEU A 31 -3.47 -4.26 2.54
CA LEU A 31 -2.72 -4.13 1.29
C LEU A 31 -2.93 -2.75 0.65
N HIS A 32 -4.17 -2.28 0.56
CA HIS A 32 -4.47 -0.97 -0.01
C HIS A 32 -3.95 0.18 0.86
N THR A 33 -4.00 0.07 2.18
CA THR A 33 -3.38 1.03 3.09
C THR A 33 -1.86 1.07 2.88
N TYR A 34 -1.19 -0.08 2.75
CA TYR A 34 0.24 -0.12 2.46
C TYR A 34 0.58 0.55 1.11
N LEU A 35 -0.20 0.27 0.06
CA LEU A 35 -0.05 0.89 -1.25
C LEU A 35 -0.24 2.41 -1.20
N ALA A 36 -1.26 2.88 -0.46
CA ALA A 36 -1.53 4.29 -0.24
C ALA A 36 -0.38 5.00 0.47
N LEU A 37 0.15 4.40 1.54
CA LEU A 37 1.26 4.97 2.32
C LEU A 37 2.56 5.05 1.52
N THR A 38 2.78 4.15 0.56
CA THR A 38 4.00 4.06 -0.26
C THR A 38 3.84 4.69 -1.64
N ASN A 39 2.67 5.25 -1.96
CA ASN A 39 2.28 5.76 -3.28
C ASN A 39 2.61 4.78 -4.40
N GLN A 40 2.22 3.52 -4.22
CA GLN A 40 2.39 2.45 -5.21
C GLN A 40 1.04 1.96 -5.70
N THR A 41 1.00 1.48 -6.94
CA THR A 41 -0.17 0.77 -7.48
C THR A 41 -0.03 -0.75 -7.31
N THR A 42 -1.17 -1.47 -7.24
CA THR A 42 -1.18 -2.94 -7.28
C THR A 42 -0.45 -3.48 -8.52
N TYR A 43 -0.54 -2.75 -9.63
CA TYR A 43 0.13 -3.07 -10.88
C TYR A 43 1.65 -3.02 -10.77
N GLU A 44 2.19 -1.97 -10.13
CA GLU A 44 3.63 -1.84 -9.89
C GLU A 44 4.18 -3.00 -9.06
N ILE A 45 3.44 -3.45 -8.03
CA ILE A 45 3.86 -4.60 -7.22
C ILE A 45 3.77 -5.89 -8.03
N ALA A 46 2.62 -6.16 -8.66
CA ALA A 46 2.37 -7.43 -9.35
C ALA A 46 3.27 -7.64 -10.57
N ARG A 47 3.65 -6.56 -11.27
CA ARG A 47 4.41 -6.63 -12.53
C ARG A 47 5.74 -5.89 -12.50
N ARG A 48 6.31 -5.61 -11.33
CA ARG A 48 7.58 -4.87 -11.18
C ARG A 48 8.67 -5.27 -12.19
N LYS A 49 8.89 -6.57 -12.38
CA LYS A 49 9.93 -7.11 -13.29
C LYS A 49 9.65 -6.86 -14.78
N ARG A 50 8.40 -6.67 -15.18
CA ARG A 50 7.97 -6.45 -16.58
C ARG A 50 7.87 -4.97 -16.94
N ILE A 51 7.87 -4.08 -15.94
CA ILE A 51 7.74 -2.64 -16.14
C ILE A 51 9.12 -2.05 -16.43
N SER A 52 9.31 -1.52 -17.64
CA SER A 52 10.62 -1.06 -18.13
C SER A 52 11.25 0.01 -17.23
N TYR A 53 10.47 0.97 -16.74
CA TYR A 53 10.98 2.06 -15.89
C TYR A 53 11.33 1.64 -14.46
N LEU A 54 10.86 0.47 -13.99
CA LEU A 54 11.18 -0.05 -12.65
C LEU A 54 12.41 -0.98 -12.63
N ARG A 55 12.98 -1.30 -13.79
CA ARG A 55 14.01 -2.34 -13.93
C ARG A 55 15.35 -1.96 -13.29
N GLY A 56 15.66 -0.67 -13.21
CA GLY A 56 16.85 -0.13 -12.53
C GLY A 56 16.62 0.32 -11.09
N VAL A 57 15.35 0.45 -10.66
CA VAL A 57 15.02 1.06 -9.37
C VAL A 57 15.41 0.13 -8.20
N PRO A 58 16.15 0.62 -7.18
CA PRO A 58 16.53 -0.18 -6.03
C PRO A 58 15.30 -0.81 -5.34
N ARG A 59 15.45 -2.03 -4.83
CA ARG A 59 14.30 -2.78 -4.29
C ARG A 59 13.66 -2.13 -3.06
N LYS A 60 14.45 -1.38 -2.29
CA LYS A 60 14.09 -0.78 -1.00
C LYS A 60 13.46 0.61 -1.12
N VAL A 61 13.36 1.17 -2.33
CA VAL A 61 12.77 2.51 -2.54
C VAL A 61 11.51 2.43 -3.38
N HIS A 62 10.59 3.32 -3.06
CA HIS A 62 9.34 3.52 -3.78
C HIS A 62 9.49 4.81 -4.60
N PRO A 63 9.59 4.74 -5.94
CA PRO A 63 10.03 5.87 -6.75
C PRO A 63 9.10 7.07 -6.67
N PHE A 64 7.79 6.85 -6.60
CA PHE A 64 6.78 7.91 -6.53
C PHE A 64 6.38 8.29 -5.10
N SER A 65 6.99 7.69 -4.07
CA SER A 65 6.69 8.04 -2.69
C SER A 65 7.26 9.40 -2.34
N LYS A 66 6.40 10.30 -1.84
CA LYS A 66 6.74 11.64 -1.34
C LYS A 66 6.70 11.71 0.18
N GLY A 67 6.80 10.57 0.86
CA GLY A 67 6.61 10.48 2.32
C GLY A 67 5.15 10.18 2.71
N ILE A 68 4.97 9.58 3.88
CA ILE A 68 3.67 9.05 4.35
C ILE A 68 2.59 10.13 4.38
N CYS A 69 2.88 11.29 5.00
CA CYS A 69 1.92 12.37 5.14
C CYS A 69 1.47 12.93 3.80
N ARG A 70 2.43 13.11 2.87
CA ARG A 70 2.14 13.68 1.55
C ARG A 70 1.41 12.70 0.65
N ASN A 71 1.75 11.41 0.71
CA ASN A 71 1.04 10.36 -0.02
C ASN A 71 -0.42 10.25 0.44
N LEU A 72 -0.68 10.31 1.76
CA LEU A 72 -2.04 10.31 2.29
C LEU A 72 -2.81 11.58 1.92
N TYR A 73 -2.16 12.74 1.97
CA TYR A 73 -2.77 13.99 1.51
C TYR A 73 -3.13 13.93 0.02
N ASP A 74 -2.21 13.46 -0.82
CA ASP A 74 -2.43 13.32 -2.26
C ASP A 74 -3.55 12.31 -2.58
N LEU A 75 -3.69 11.23 -1.80
CA LEU A 75 -4.75 10.25 -2.02
C LEU A 75 -6.13 10.71 -1.49
N CYS A 76 -6.19 11.30 -0.29
CA CYS A 76 -7.44 11.58 0.40
C CYS A 76 -7.99 13.00 0.15
N LEU A 77 -7.11 13.97 -0.05
CA LEU A 77 -7.46 15.41 -0.03
C LEU A 77 -7.14 16.11 -1.36
N SER A 78 -6.24 15.57 -2.18
CA SER A 78 -5.93 16.18 -3.47
C SER A 78 -7.08 15.96 -4.45
N ARG A 79 -7.82 17.03 -4.70
CA ARG A 79 -8.81 17.11 -5.77
C ARG A 79 -8.07 17.36 -7.08
N GLN A 80 -7.40 16.34 -7.62
CA GLN A 80 -6.72 16.46 -8.91
C GLN A 80 -7.74 16.77 -10.03
N LYS A 81 -7.58 17.93 -10.66
CA LYS A 81 -8.25 18.28 -11.92
C LYS A 81 -7.47 17.66 -13.09
N GLY A 82 -7.61 16.36 -13.30
CA GLY A 82 -7.04 15.65 -14.44
C GLY A 82 -6.06 14.54 -14.06
N TYR A 83 -5.53 13.84 -15.08
CA TYR A 83 -4.47 12.85 -14.91
C TYR A 83 -3.11 13.54 -14.98
N VAL A 84 -2.42 13.66 -13.85
CA VAL A 84 -1.02 14.10 -13.83
C VAL A 84 -0.13 12.85 -13.90
N LEU A 85 0.55 12.65 -15.03
CA LEU A 85 1.62 11.65 -15.11
C LEU A 85 2.86 12.22 -14.42
N GLU A 86 3.21 11.66 -13.27
CA GLU A 86 4.44 12.00 -12.56
C GLU A 86 5.64 11.40 -13.29
N ALA A 87 6.66 12.22 -13.54
CA ALA A 87 7.89 11.77 -14.16
C ALA A 87 8.63 10.80 -13.21
N VAL A 88 9.23 9.76 -13.78
CA VAL A 88 10.08 8.83 -13.00
C VAL A 88 11.32 9.60 -12.53
N PRO A 89 11.60 9.65 -11.22
CA PRO A 89 12.82 10.31 -10.73
C PRO A 89 14.08 9.67 -11.30
N PRO A 90 15.16 10.45 -11.48
CA PRO A 90 16.39 9.93 -12.04
C PRO A 90 17.04 8.92 -11.09
N LEU A 91 17.83 8.01 -11.66
CA LEU A 91 18.28 6.81 -10.95
C LEU A 91 19.25 7.13 -9.79
N ASP A 92 20.10 8.13 -9.96
CA ASP A 92 21.02 8.65 -8.96
C ASP A 92 20.29 9.18 -7.72
N GLU A 93 19.14 9.83 -7.91
CA GLU A 93 18.30 10.29 -6.79
C GLU A 93 17.67 9.10 -6.05
N LEU A 94 17.21 8.09 -6.78
CA LEU A 94 16.65 6.86 -6.20
C LEU A 94 17.71 6.05 -5.44
N GLU A 95 18.94 6.01 -5.94
CA GLU A 95 20.07 5.41 -5.24
C GLU A 95 20.44 6.18 -3.97
N ALA A 96 20.40 7.51 -4.01
CA ALA A 96 20.60 8.35 -2.84
C ALA A 96 19.53 8.09 -1.76
N ARG A 97 18.27 7.91 -2.15
CA ARG A 97 17.17 7.53 -1.25
C ARG A 97 17.30 6.09 -0.72
N ALA A 98 18.01 5.21 -1.44
CA ALA A 98 18.23 3.83 -1.01
C ALA A 98 19.36 3.69 0.02
N ARG A 99 20.13 4.76 0.26
CA ARG A 99 21.21 4.76 1.25
C ARG A 99 20.63 4.59 2.66
N PRO A 100 21.32 3.81 3.53
CA PRO A 100 20.89 3.65 4.91
C PRO A 100 20.90 4.99 5.65
N TYR A 101 19.91 5.20 6.50
CA TYR A 101 19.81 6.39 7.33
C TYR A 101 20.98 6.48 8.29
N THR A 102 21.59 7.66 8.38
CA THR A 102 22.55 7.97 9.45
C THR A 102 21.81 8.53 10.67
N CYS A 103 22.47 8.52 11.83
CA CYS A 103 21.90 9.08 13.06
C CYS A 103 21.50 10.56 12.91
N ARG A 104 22.18 11.32 12.05
CA ARG A 104 21.82 12.71 11.74
C ARG A 104 20.55 12.83 10.89
N ASP A 105 20.31 11.90 9.97
CA ASP A 105 19.11 11.90 9.13
C ASP A 105 17.83 11.65 9.93
N VAL A 106 17.93 10.85 11.01
CA VAL A 106 16.83 10.58 11.94
C VAL A 106 16.48 11.82 12.74
N ILE A 107 17.49 12.57 13.22
CA ILE A 107 17.30 13.78 14.03
C ILE A 107 16.73 14.94 13.20
N CYS A 108 17.09 15.04 11.92
CA CYS A 108 16.62 16.09 11.02
C CYS A 108 15.28 15.81 10.32
N CYS A 109 14.55 14.74 10.68
CA CYS A 109 13.24 14.39 10.12
C CYS A 109 13.19 14.48 8.58
N ARG A 110 14.14 13.83 7.90
CA ARG A 110 14.08 13.66 6.43
C ARG A 110 12.97 12.69 5.96
N CYS A 111 12.00 12.41 6.84
CA CYS A 111 10.91 11.44 6.66
C CYS A 111 9.64 12.06 6.01
N CYS A 112 9.69 13.34 5.65
CA CYS A 112 8.60 14.07 5.01
C CYS A 112 8.98 14.49 3.59
#